data_AF-A0A8H1L1E4-F1
#
_entry.id   AF-A0A8H1L1E4-F1
#
_cell.length_a   1.000
_cell.length_b   1.000
_cell.length_c   1.000
_cell.angle_alpha   90.00
_cell.angle_beta   90.00
_cell.angle_gamma   90.00
#
_symmetry.space_group_name_H-M   'P 1'
#
loop_
_entity.id
_entity.type
_entity.pdbx_description
1 polymer ?
#
loop_
_entity_poly.entity_id
_entity_poly.type
_entity_poly.pdbx_seq_one_letter_code
_entity_poly.pdbx_strand_id
1 'polypeptide(L)'
;MVDSVVAYAWEHAEASGTAPEDVTKQFLTTLLGEDLMEIGDLAEEGFRPWDLPPLEAVDRCLADLESYDWEPRGALSWLSITEKGRRHLRELAGN
;
A
#
# COMPACT_ATOMS: atom_id res chain seq x y z
N MET A 1 -1.33 4.13 6.40
CA MET A 1 0.05 4.51 6.03
C MET A 1 0.72 3.31 5.39
N VAL A 2 1.58 3.51 4.39
CA VAL A 2 2.28 2.39 3.72
C VAL A 2 3.21 1.63 4.68
N ASP A 3 3.78 2.29 5.69
CA ASP A 3 4.60 1.62 6.73
C ASP A 3 3.87 0.45 7.41
N SER A 4 2.54 0.48 7.53
CA SER A 4 1.78 -0.65 8.08
C SER A 4 1.79 -1.85 7.14
N VAL A 5 1.75 -1.62 5.82
CA VAL A 5 1.88 -2.67 4.81
C VAL A 5 3.28 -3.29 4.88
N VAL A 6 4.31 -2.45 4.96
CA VAL A 6 5.71 -2.87 5.15
C VAL A 6 5.81 -3.74 6.40
N ALA A 7 5.36 -3.28 7.57
CA ALA A 7 5.40 -4.09 8.79
C ALA A 7 4.76 -5.48 8.63
N TYR A 8 3.57 -5.57 8.03
CA TYR A 8 2.92 -6.86 7.76
C TYR A 8 3.67 -7.73 6.76
N ALA A 9 4.30 -7.14 5.74
CA ALA A 9 5.10 -7.87 4.76
C ALA A 9 6.32 -8.53 5.44
N TRP A 10 6.94 -7.85 6.41
CA TRP A 10 8.06 -8.38 7.19
C TRP A 10 7.63 -9.55 8.05
N GLU A 11 6.53 -9.41 8.79
CA GLU A 11 5.97 -10.52 9.59
C GLU A 11 5.63 -11.74 8.73
N HIS A 12 5.09 -11.51 7.52
CA HIS A 12 4.77 -12.60 6.58
C HIS A 12 6.03 -13.22 5.95
N ALA A 13 7.02 -12.41 5.60
CA ALA A 13 8.30 -12.84 5.04
C ALA A 13 9.06 -13.76 6.00
N GLU A 14 9.11 -13.40 7.29
CA GLU A 14 9.73 -14.23 8.34
C GLU A 14 9.10 -15.63 8.43
N ALA A 15 7.78 -15.72 8.24
CA ALA A 15 7.05 -16.99 8.29
C ALA A 15 7.17 -17.84 7.00
N SER A 16 7.41 -17.20 5.85
CA SER A 16 7.35 -17.84 4.52
C SER A 16 8.70 -18.02 3.83
N GLY A 17 9.74 -17.32 4.27
CA GLY A 17 11.06 -17.27 3.63
C GLY A 17 11.12 -16.41 2.35
N THR A 18 10.07 -15.63 2.07
CA THR A 18 10.01 -14.71 0.93
C THR A 18 10.67 -13.38 1.29
N ALA A 19 11.21 -12.64 0.32
CA ALA A 19 11.71 -11.29 0.56
C ALA A 19 10.53 -10.35 0.91
N PRO A 20 10.61 -9.57 2.00
CA PRO A 20 9.52 -8.67 2.41
C PRO A 20 9.21 -7.59 1.38
N GLU A 21 10.19 -7.19 0.58
CA GLU A 21 10.06 -6.24 -0.52
C GLU A 21 9.14 -6.79 -1.62
N ASP A 22 9.30 -8.07 -1.97
CA ASP A 22 8.45 -8.77 -2.95
C ASP A 22 7.01 -8.88 -2.44
N VAL A 23 6.82 -9.20 -1.16
CA VAL A 23 5.50 -9.26 -0.53
C VAL A 23 4.84 -7.88 -0.56
N THR A 24 5.57 -6.83 -0.21
CA THR A 24 5.08 -5.44 -0.23
C THR A 24 4.65 -5.03 -1.63
N LYS A 25 5.51 -5.28 -2.63
CA LYS A 25 5.22 -5.01 -4.03
C LYS A 25 3.97 -5.73 -4.51
N GLN A 26 3.87 -7.03 -4.23
CA GLN A 26 2.71 -7.84 -4.64
C GLN A 26 1.43 -7.32 -3.99
N PHE A 27 1.48 -6.97 -2.71
CA PHE A 27 0.32 -6.49 -1.98
C PHE A 27 -0.15 -5.13 -2.49
N LEU A 28 0.75 -4.16 -2.66
CA LEU A 28 0.43 -2.85 -3.21
C LEU A 28 -0.09 -2.95 -4.66
N THR A 29 0.56 -3.78 -5.49
CA THR A 29 0.10 -4.03 -6.87
C THR A 29 -1.33 -4.57 -6.89
N THR A 30 -1.67 -5.47 -5.98
CA THR A 30 -3.03 -6.02 -5.86
C THR A 30 -4.01 -4.95 -5.41
N LEU A 31 -3.71 -4.23 -4.33
CA LEU A 31 -4.63 -3.23 -3.76
C LEU A 31 -4.95 -2.10 -4.75
N LEU A 32 -3.93 -1.57 -5.42
CA LEU A 32 -4.07 -0.45 -6.34
C LEU A 32 -4.56 -0.91 -7.71
N GLY A 33 -4.02 -2.02 -8.22
CA GLY A 33 -4.40 -2.58 -9.53
C GLY A 33 -5.85 -3.05 -9.57
N GLU A 34 -6.37 -3.56 -8.45
CA GLU A 34 -7.78 -3.94 -8.31
C GLU A 34 -8.66 -2.79 -7.81
N ASP A 35 -8.18 -1.55 -7.75
CA ASP A 35 -8.97 -0.39 -7.31
C ASP A 35 -9.61 -0.60 -5.91
N LEU A 36 -8.94 -1.34 -5.02
CA LEU A 36 -9.40 -1.57 -3.65
C LEU A 36 -8.94 -0.44 -2.72
N MET A 37 -7.77 0.13 -3.01
CA MET A 37 -7.22 1.29 -2.32
C MET A 37 -6.55 2.24 -3.32
N GLU A 38 -6.57 3.52 -2.97
CA GLU A 38 -5.78 4.56 -3.62
C GLU A 38 -4.56 4.90 -2.77
N ILE A 39 -3.47 5.28 -3.42
CA ILE A 39 -2.26 5.80 -2.77
C ILE A 39 -2.13 7.29 -3.01
N GLY A 40 -1.60 8.00 -2.02
CA GLY A 40 -1.50 9.44 -2.07
C GLY A 40 -0.77 10.06 -0.90
N ASP A 41 -0.84 11.38 -0.84
CA ASP A 41 -0.27 12.19 0.23
C ASP A 41 -1.37 12.52 1.26
N LEU A 42 -0.98 12.67 2.53
CA LEU A 42 -1.84 13.25 3.56
C LEU A 42 -1.39 14.68 3.83
N ALA A 43 -2.24 15.65 3.47
CA ALA A 43 -2.03 17.08 3.69
C ALA A 43 -3.01 17.63 4.73
N GLU A 44 -2.90 18.92 5.05
CA GLU A 44 -3.81 19.59 6.01
C GLU A 44 -5.28 19.49 5.60
N GLU A 45 -5.56 19.52 4.30
CA GLU A 45 -6.90 19.43 3.72
C GLU A 45 -7.40 17.97 3.58
N GLY A 46 -6.58 17.00 4.00
CA GLY A 46 -6.89 15.58 3.98
C GLY A 46 -6.08 14.79 2.94
N PHE A 47 -6.58 13.61 2.62
CA PHE A 47 -5.96 12.69 1.67
C PHE A 47 -6.07 13.23 0.25
N ARG A 48 -4.95 13.20 -0.48
CA ARG A 48 -4.86 13.58 -1.89
C ARG A 48 -4.31 12.40 -2.68
N PRO A 49 -5.13 11.70 -3.49
CA PRO A 49 -4.62 10.62 -4.32
C PRO A 49 -3.61 11.15 -5.33
N TRP A 50 -2.61 10.35 -5.63
CA TRP A 50 -1.68 10.68 -6.72
C TRP A 50 -2.38 10.57 -8.06
N ASP A 51 -2.13 11.54 -8.95
CA ASP A 51 -2.59 11.51 -10.34
C ASP A 51 -1.64 10.64 -11.18
N LEU A 52 -1.61 9.34 -10.87
CA LEU A 52 -0.77 8.34 -11.52
C LEU A 52 -1.56 7.06 -11.77
N PRO A 53 -1.30 6.36 -12.89
CA PRO A 53 -1.79 5.00 -13.09
C PRO A 53 -1.38 4.07 -11.93
N PRO A 54 -2.19 3.07 -11.55
CA PRO A 54 -1.93 2.22 -10.38
C PRO A 54 -0.52 1.61 -10.32
N LEU A 55 -0.02 1.07 -11.43
CA LEU A 55 1.33 0.48 -11.47
C LEU A 55 2.44 1.52 -11.34
N GLU A 56 2.28 2.70 -11.94
CA GLU A 56 3.24 3.80 -11.80
C GLU A 56 3.26 4.34 -10.37
N ALA A 57 2.10 4.37 -9.72
CA ALA A 57 1.97 4.75 -8.32
C ALA A 57 2.65 3.73 -7.38
N VAL A 58 2.56 2.43 -7.68
CA VAL A 58 3.32 1.38 -6.98
C VAL A 58 4.82 1.59 -7.18
N ASP A 59 5.28 1.74 -8.42
CA ASP A 59 6.71 1.88 -8.72
C ASP A 59 7.30 3.12 -8.04
N ARG A 60 6.57 4.24 -8.02
CA ARG A 60 6.95 5.44 -7.26
C ARG A 60 7.07 5.14 -5.77
N CYS A 61 6.08 4.48 -5.17
CA CYS A 61 6.09 4.15 -3.75
C CYS A 61 7.25 3.23 -3.38
N LEU A 62 7.56 2.23 -4.21
CA LEU A 62 8.69 1.34 -3.99
C LEU A 62 10.03 2.08 -4.09
N ALA A 63 10.17 3.00 -5.04
CA ALA A 63 11.36 3.83 -5.16
C ALA A 63 11.55 4.73 -3.93
N ASP A 64 10.47 5.30 -3.39
CA ASP A 64 10.51 6.08 -2.16
C ASP A 64 10.96 5.20 -0.98
N LEU A 65 10.39 4.00 -0.81
CA LEU A 65 10.78 3.06 0.25
C LEU A 65 12.26 2.65 0.13
N GLU A 66 12.71 2.30 -1.07
CA GLU A 66 14.11 1.93 -1.33
C GLU A 66 15.08 3.08 -1.02
N SER A 67 14.71 4.34 -1.33
CA SER A 67 15.54 5.52 -1.05
C SER A 67 15.78 5.78 0.45
N TYR A 68 14.97 5.16 1.31
CA TYR A 68 15.07 5.23 2.76
C TYR A 68 15.42 3.88 3.40
N ASP A 69 16.05 2.97 2.65
CA ASP A 69 16.44 1.63 3.12
C ASP A 69 15.28 0.85 3.75
N TRP A 70 14.05 1.11 3.28
CA TRP A 70 12.79 0.54 3.78
C TRP A 70 12.49 0.83 5.26
N GLU A 71 13.19 1.80 5.88
CA GLU A 71 12.89 2.21 7.25
C GLU A 71 11.54 2.96 7.34
N PRO A 72 10.70 2.70 8.35
CA PRO A 72 9.46 3.44 8.57
C PRO A 72 9.72 4.94 8.74
N ARG A 73 9.03 5.76 7.97
CA ARG A 73 9.20 7.23 7.98
C ARG A 73 7.97 7.98 8.48
N GLY A 74 6.83 7.31 8.61
CA GLY A 74 5.61 7.93 9.13
C GLY A 74 4.84 8.81 8.13
N ALA A 75 5.41 9.12 6.96
CA ALA A 75 4.92 10.22 6.14
C ALA A 75 5.16 10.13 4.62
N LEU A 76 5.74 9.04 4.10
CA LEU A 76 6.06 8.96 2.66
C LEU A 76 4.82 8.75 1.79
N SER A 77 3.93 7.85 2.20
CA SER A 77 2.77 7.49 1.40
C SER A 77 1.62 6.99 2.26
N TRP A 78 0.41 7.37 1.87
CA TRP A 78 -0.83 7.04 2.55
C TRP A 78 -1.74 6.22 1.64
N LEU A 79 -2.53 5.36 2.25
CA LEU A 79 -3.52 4.55 1.55
C LEU A 79 -4.91 4.95 2.02
N SER A 80 -5.84 5.10 1.08
CA SER A 80 -7.26 5.35 1.34
C SER A 80 -8.09 4.25 0.69
N ILE A 81 -9.09 3.74 1.42
CA ILE A 81 -9.96 2.69 0.89
C ILE A 81 -10.99 3.29 -0.09
N THR A 82 -11.08 2.71 -1.28
CA THR A 82 -12.05 3.12 -2.30
C THR A 82 -13.45 2.61 -1.96
N GLU A 83 -14.47 3.09 -2.69
CA GLU A 83 -15.81 2.52 -2.58
C GLU A 83 -15.87 1.04 -3.00
N LYS A 84 -15.07 0.63 -4.00
CA LYS A 84 -14.95 -0.78 -4.41
C LYS A 84 -14.32 -1.60 -3.28
N GLY A 85 -13.23 -1.13 -2.67
CA GLY A 85 -12.61 -1.78 -1.51
C GLY A 85 -13.56 -1.92 -0.32
N ARG A 86 -14.32 -0.87 0.00
CA ARG A 86 -15.35 -0.90 1.06
C ARG A 86 -16.42 -1.95 0.79
N ARG A 87 -16.85 -2.08 -0.48
CA ARG A 87 -17.82 -3.12 -0.87
C ARG A 87 -17.25 -4.51 -0.68
N HIS A 88 -16.02 -4.73 -1.13
CA HIS A 88 -15.33 -6.01 -0.99
C HIS A 88 -15.22 -6.46 0.47
N LEU A 89 -14.87 -5.54 1.39
CA LEU A 89 -14.83 -5.85 2.83
C LEU A 89 -16.19 -6.27 3.40
N ARG A 90 -17.28 -5.63 2.96
CA ARG A 90 -18.63 -6.00 3.41
C ARG A 90 -19.04 -7.39 2.92
N GLU A 91 -18.63 -7.76 1.71
CA GLU A 91 -18.88 -9.09 1.15
C GLU A 91 -18.10 -10.18 1.91
N LEU A 92 -16.85 -9.90 2.29
CA LEU A 92 -16.05 -10.80 3.11
C LEU A 92 -16.60 -10.98 4.53
N ALA A 93 -17.09 -9.90 5.16
CA ALA A 93 -17.63 -9.94 6.52
C ALA A 93 -19.04 -10.58 6.61
N GLY A 94 -19.71 -10.79 5.48
CA GLY A 94 -21.01 -11.46 5.38
C GLY A 94 -20.93 -12.97 5.14
N ASN A 95 -19.73 -13.52 4.92
CA ASN A 95 -19.43 -14.96 4.82
C ASN A 95 -18.81 -15.49 6.11
#